data_AF-A0A1M6DN78-F1
#
_entry.id   AF-A0A1M6DN78-F1
#
_cell.length_a   1.000
_cell.length_b   1.000
_cell.length_c   1.000
_cell.angle_alpha   90.00
_cell.angle_beta   90.00
_cell.angle_gamma   90.00
#
_symmetry.space_group_name_H-M   'P 1'
#
loop_
_entity.id
_entity.type
_entity.pdbx_description
1 polymer ?
#
loop_
_entity_poly.entity_id
_entity_poly.type
_entity_poly.pdbx_seq_one_letter_code
_entity_poly.pdbx_strand_id
1 'polypeptide(L)'
;MLDGINPQAIAYPAQQSQNQAEQSETVTPNSEHEEKVTEVQQVRTMPGQEEVGSDGRKKDSFELSREAQEIRDLQRRDAEVRAHEAAHVAAGGAYAGAANFSYERGPDGQTYAVGGEVSIDMSAIPGDPEATLQKAQQVRAAALAPAEPSSQDMKVAQRAQAMAAEARIEIANQRSEDLSSVAEGMEKNSSSDDASGPEETVSDRSENSQQAPSPSQNNITSGFTRLTTYV
;
A
#
# COMPACT_ATOMS: atom_id res chain seq x y z
N MET A 1 51.97 20.05 35.36
CA MET A 1 51.87 20.37 33.93
C MET A 1 51.02 19.29 33.29
N LEU A 2 49.71 19.47 33.28
CA LEU A 2 48.76 18.75 32.43
C LEU A 2 47.60 19.72 32.19
N ASP A 3 47.39 19.98 30.91
CA ASP A 3 46.51 20.98 30.33
C ASP A 3 45.03 20.58 30.37
N GLY A 4 44.17 21.60 30.44
CA GLY A 4 42.89 21.63 29.74
C GLY A 4 41.70 20.90 30.38
N ILE A 5 40.73 21.68 30.86
CA ILE A 5 39.32 21.65 30.43
C ILE A 5 38.72 23.00 30.81
N ASN A 6 38.33 23.77 29.80
CA ASN A 6 37.65 25.06 29.88
C ASN A 6 36.14 24.81 29.74
N PRO A 7 35.29 25.07 30.74
CA PRO A 7 33.86 24.86 30.62
C PRO A 7 33.12 26.18 30.43
N GLN A 8 32.70 26.54 29.20
CA GLN A 8 31.60 27.48 28.98
C GLN A 8 31.02 27.41 27.55
N ALA A 9 29.73 27.76 27.47
CA ALA A 9 28.92 28.10 26.30
C ALA A 9 28.21 26.97 25.54
N ILE A 10 27.04 26.58 26.09
CA ILE A 10 25.92 26.06 25.31
C ILE A 10 25.28 27.27 24.61
N ALA A 11 25.39 27.35 23.28
CA ALA A 11 24.75 28.38 22.47
C ALA A 11 23.67 27.73 21.58
N TYR A 12 22.42 28.10 21.83
CA TYR A 12 21.28 27.83 20.94
C TYR A 12 21.31 28.83 19.77
N PRO A 13 21.23 28.41 18.50
CA PRO A 13 20.92 29.33 17.42
C PRO A 13 19.41 29.58 17.34
N ALA A 14 19.05 30.86 17.48
CA ALA A 14 17.71 31.41 17.27
C ALA A 14 17.29 31.35 15.79
N GLN A 15 16.00 31.13 15.56
CA GLN A 15 15.35 31.27 14.27
C GLN A 15 15.36 32.75 13.84
N GLN A 16 15.84 33.02 12.64
CA GLN A 16 15.71 34.32 12.01
C GLN A 16 14.99 34.17 10.68
N SER A 17 13.74 34.60 10.68
CA SER A 17 12.93 34.87 9.50
C SER A 17 13.47 36.15 8.85
N GLN A 18 13.90 36.05 7.59
CA GLN A 18 14.17 37.22 6.76
C GLN A 18 13.62 36.99 5.36
N ASN A 19 12.58 37.77 5.07
CA ASN A 19 12.15 38.12 3.72
C ASN A 19 13.32 38.74 2.96
N GLN A 20 13.59 38.25 1.76
CA GLN A 20 14.31 39.01 0.75
C GLN A 20 13.67 38.73 -0.61
N ALA A 21 12.97 39.75 -1.09
CA ALA A 21 12.48 39.89 -2.44
C ALA A 21 13.60 40.48 -3.33
N GLU A 22 13.38 40.38 -4.65
CA GLU A 22 14.15 40.96 -5.77
C GLU A 22 15.37 40.10 -6.17
N GLN A 23 15.58 39.68 -7.43
CA GLN A 23 15.37 40.33 -8.73
C GLN A 23 15.13 39.26 -9.83
N SER A 24 14.10 39.42 -10.66
CA SER A 24 14.14 39.88 -12.07
C SER A 24 14.64 38.86 -13.11
N GLU A 25 13.68 38.29 -13.85
CA GLU A 25 13.78 38.19 -15.31
C GLU A 25 12.39 38.40 -15.90
N THR A 26 12.24 39.55 -16.55
CA THR A 26 11.03 40.08 -17.17
C THR A 26 10.93 39.61 -18.61
N VAL A 27 9.86 38.90 -18.95
CA VAL A 27 9.43 38.71 -20.34
C VAL A 27 8.32 39.72 -20.63
N THR A 28 8.66 40.67 -21.49
CA THR A 28 7.84 41.76 -22.05
C THR A 28 6.63 41.24 -22.82
N PRO A 29 5.42 41.82 -22.64
CA PRO A 29 4.38 41.79 -23.65
C PRO A 29 4.54 43.01 -24.58
N ASN A 30 4.59 42.74 -25.88
CA ASN A 30 4.64 43.74 -26.93
C ASN A 30 3.27 44.40 -27.09
N SER A 31 3.23 45.72 -27.02
CA SER A 31 2.08 46.56 -27.36
C SER A 31 2.56 47.56 -28.39
N GLU A 32 1.89 47.62 -29.55
CA GLU A 32 1.66 48.83 -30.34
C GLU A 32 0.90 48.45 -31.61
N HIS A 33 -0.33 48.93 -31.72
CA HIS A 33 -0.90 49.52 -32.93
C HIS A 33 -2.20 50.25 -32.53
N GLU A 34 -2.02 51.51 -32.12
CA GLU A 34 -2.91 52.65 -32.39
C GLU A 34 -3.28 52.68 -33.89
N GLU A 35 -4.39 53.22 -34.40
CA GLU A 35 -5.56 53.94 -33.92
C GLU A 35 -6.47 54.03 -35.17
N LYS A 36 -7.80 53.85 -35.08
CA LYS A 36 -8.73 54.67 -35.87
C LYS A 36 -10.18 54.57 -35.38
N VAL A 37 -10.62 55.68 -34.83
CA VAL A 37 -12.00 56.05 -34.52
C VAL A 37 -12.85 56.03 -35.79
N THR A 38 -14.03 55.41 -35.75
CA THR A 38 -15.17 55.78 -36.61
C THR A 38 -16.47 55.56 -35.85
N GLU A 39 -16.98 56.67 -35.33
CA GLU A 39 -18.34 56.90 -34.85
C GLU A 39 -19.34 56.78 -35.99
N VAL A 40 -20.35 55.88 -35.88
CA VAL A 40 -21.65 56.04 -36.54
C VAL A 40 -22.76 55.33 -35.72
N GLN A 41 -23.57 56.15 -35.06
CA GLN A 41 -25.04 56.12 -35.06
C GLN A 41 -25.79 54.86 -34.55
N GLN A 42 -26.22 54.94 -33.29
CA GLN A 42 -27.63 54.92 -32.89
C GLN A 42 -28.59 54.07 -33.74
N VAL A 43 -28.89 52.85 -33.28
CA VAL A 43 -30.09 52.10 -33.68
C VAL A 43 -30.83 51.61 -32.45
N ARG A 44 -31.77 52.47 -32.04
CA ARG A 44 -33.14 52.15 -31.60
C ARG A 44 -33.31 50.85 -30.81
N THR A 45 -33.42 51.01 -29.50
CA THR A 45 -34.23 50.17 -28.62
C THR A 45 -35.58 49.88 -29.27
N MET A 46 -35.84 48.61 -29.58
CA MET A 46 -37.17 48.07 -29.81
C MET A 46 -37.53 47.19 -28.61
N PRO A 47 -38.61 47.50 -27.87
CA PRO A 47 -39.13 46.61 -26.85
C PRO A 47 -39.95 45.53 -27.56
N GLY A 48 -39.29 44.42 -27.88
CA GLY A 48 -39.90 43.20 -28.41
C GLY A 48 -40.01 42.18 -27.30
N GLN A 49 -41.10 42.25 -26.55
CA GLN A 49 -41.51 41.23 -25.60
C GLN A 49 -41.99 40.01 -26.40
N GLU A 50 -41.06 39.11 -26.73
CA GLU A 50 -41.38 37.74 -27.15
C GLU A 50 -41.17 36.81 -25.95
N GLU A 51 -42.27 36.58 -25.25
CA GLU A 51 -42.49 35.50 -24.28
C GLU A 51 -42.33 34.14 -24.99
N VAL A 52 -41.09 33.72 -25.26
CA VAL A 52 -40.78 32.36 -25.70
C VAL A 52 -39.54 31.87 -24.94
N GLY A 53 -39.76 30.91 -24.04
CA GLY A 53 -38.68 30.06 -23.51
C GLY A 53 -38.05 30.48 -22.18
N SER A 54 -38.84 30.80 -21.14
CA SER A 54 -38.33 30.73 -19.76
C SER A 54 -38.00 29.28 -19.36
N ASP A 55 -38.61 28.29 -20.03
CA ASP A 55 -38.48 26.87 -19.72
C ASP A 55 -37.19 26.24 -20.27
N GLY A 56 -36.77 26.60 -21.50
CA GLY A 56 -35.54 26.08 -22.13
C GLY A 56 -34.25 26.53 -21.42
N ARG A 57 -34.13 27.83 -21.10
CA ARG A 57 -32.94 28.34 -20.38
C ARG A 57 -32.79 27.76 -18.97
N LYS A 58 -33.91 27.46 -18.28
CA LYS A 58 -33.88 26.80 -16.97
C LYS A 58 -33.49 25.33 -17.09
N LYS A 59 -33.94 24.65 -18.15
CA LYS A 59 -33.60 23.26 -18.43
C LYS A 59 -32.11 23.09 -18.74
N ASP A 60 -31.55 23.91 -19.62
CA ASP A 60 -30.12 23.87 -19.97
C ASP A 60 -29.24 24.15 -18.74
N SER A 61 -29.60 25.15 -17.93
CA SER A 61 -28.88 25.45 -16.68
C SER A 61 -28.96 24.31 -15.67
N PHE A 62 -30.07 23.59 -15.60
CA PHE A 62 -30.24 22.44 -14.70
C PHE A 62 -29.44 21.23 -15.18
N GLU A 63 -29.43 20.96 -16.49
CA GLU A 63 -28.64 19.89 -17.11
C GLU A 63 -27.13 20.13 -16.92
N LEU A 64 -26.63 21.33 -17.19
CA LEU A 64 -25.24 21.71 -16.93
C LEU A 64 -24.86 21.55 -15.45
N SER A 65 -25.76 21.91 -14.53
CA SER A 65 -25.52 21.71 -13.09
C SER A 65 -25.43 20.24 -12.70
N ARG A 66 -26.20 19.37 -13.37
CA ARG A 66 -26.19 17.92 -13.11
C ARG A 66 -24.91 17.29 -13.65
N GLU A 67 -24.52 17.62 -14.88
CA GLU A 67 -23.27 17.15 -15.49
C GLU A 67 -22.05 17.59 -14.66
N ALA A 68 -22.03 18.84 -14.20
CA ALA A 68 -20.95 19.33 -13.33
C ALA A 68 -20.88 18.61 -11.97
N GLN A 69 -22.01 18.13 -11.45
CA GLN A 69 -22.02 17.33 -10.23
C GLN A 69 -21.50 15.91 -10.49
N GLU A 70 -21.92 15.29 -11.60
CA GLU A 70 -21.47 13.97 -12.01
C GLU A 70 -19.95 13.93 -12.25
N ILE A 71 -19.41 14.94 -12.94
CA ILE A 71 -17.96 15.08 -13.15
C ILE A 71 -17.23 15.19 -11.81
N ARG A 72 -17.73 15.98 -10.87
CA ARG A 72 -17.11 16.10 -9.53
C ARG A 72 -17.14 14.78 -8.76
N ASP A 73 -18.22 14.02 -8.87
CA ASP A 73 -18.32 12.71 -8.22
C ASP A 73 -17.38 11.68 -8.85
N LEU A 74 -17.22 11.70 -10.18
CA LEU A 74 -16.25 10.86 -10.90
C LEU A 74 -14.80 11.22 -10.55
N GLN A 75 -14.48 12.52 -10.48
CA GLN A 75 -13.15 13.00 -10.08
C GLN A 75 -12.80 12.59 -8.66
N ARG A 76 -13.76 12.70 -7.73
CA ARG A 76 -13.58 12.26 -6.34
C ARG A 76 -13.29 10.76 -6.28
N ARG A 77 -14.09 9.95 -6.96
CA ARG A 77 -13.89 8.48 -7.02
C ARG A 77 -12.54 8.11 -7.63
N ASP A 78 -12.13 8.76 -8.71
CA ASP A 78 -10.82 8.50 -9.34
C ASP A 78 -9.66 8.77 -8.38
N ALA A 79 -9.71 9.90 -7.66
CA ALA A 79 -8.70 10.23 -6.66
C ALA A 79 -8.66 9.19 -5.52
N GLU A 80 -9.83 8.78 -5.01
CA GLU A 80 -9.96 7.78 -3.95
C GLU A 80 -9.42 6.42 -4.40
N VAL A 81 -9.84 5.93 -5.56
CA VAL A 81 -9.38 4.65 -6.13
C VAL A 81 -7.87 4.65 -6.33
N ARG A 82 -7.31 5.71 -6.93
CA ARG A 82 -5.85 5.78 -7.14
C ARG A 82 -5.09 5.82 -5.83
N ALA A 83 -5.56 6.58 -4.85
CA ALA A 83 -4.93 6.62 -3.52
C ALA A 83 -5.00 5.26 -2.83
N HIS A 84 -6.13 4.56 -2.95
CA HIS A 84 -6.35 3.23 -2.41
C HIS A 84 -5.37 2.21 -3.02
N GLU A 85 -5.32 2.11 -4.35
CA GLU A 85 -4.42 1.18 -5.03
C GLU A 85 -2.94 1.53 -4.78
N ALA A 86 -2.60 2.83 -4.76
CA ALA A 86 -1.23 3.27 -4.48
C ALA A 86 -0.76 2.85 -3.08
N ALA A 87 -1.65 2.89 -2.08
CA ALA A 87 -1.35 2.42 -0.73
C ALA A 87 -1.03 0.91 -0.72
N HIS A 88 -1.85 0.11 -1.42
CA HIS A 88 -1.59 -1.33 -1.55
C HIS A 88 -0.25 -1.62 -2.23
N VAL A 89 0.06 -0.97 -3.36
CA VAL A 89 1.34 -1.17 -4.08
C VAL A 89 2.52 -0.77 -3.21
N ALA A 90 2.47 0.42 -2.60
CA ALA A 90 3.56 0.94 -1.78
C ALA A 90 3.87 0.03 -0.59
N ALA A 91 2.83 -0.47 0.08
CA ALA A 91 2.99 -1.35 1.22
C ALA A 91 3.25 -2.82 0.82
N GLY A 92 2.93 -3.26 -0.39
CA GLY A 92 3.24 -4.61 -0.87
C GLY A 92 4.68 -4.80 -1.36
N GLY A 93 5.32 -3.72 -1.82
CA GLY A 93 6.70 -3.74 -2.27
C GLY A 93 6.93 -4.81 -3.35
N ALA A 94 7.94 -5.65 -3.16
CA ALA A 94 8.31 -6.71 -4.11
C ALA A 94 7.25 -7.82 -4.27
N TYR A 95 6.29 -7.93 -3.34
CA TYR A 95 5.25 -8.97 -3.37
C TYR A 95 3.93 -8.48 -3.96
N ALA A 96 3.78 -7.18 -4.20
CA ALA A 96 2.67 -6.60 -4.93
C ALA A 96 3.01 -6.43 -6.41
N GLY A 97 2.03 -6.73 -7.26
CA GLY A 97 2.04 -6.39 -8.68
C GLY A 97 1.63 -4.95 -8.92
N ALA A 98 1.59 -4.57 -10.20
CA ALA A 98 1.07 -3.26 -10.59
C ALA A 98 -0.43 -3.13 -10.31
N ALA A 99 -0.88 -1.91 -10.02
CA ALA A 99 -2.30 -1.58 -9.94
C ALA A 99 -2.96 -1.67 -11.32
N ASN A 100 -4.14 -2.27 -11.37
CA ASN A 100 -5.02 -2.29 -12.54
C ASN A 100 -6.26 -1.46 -12.23
N PHE A 101 -6.80 -0.78 -13.24
CA PHE A 101 -7.93 0.13 -13.06
C PHE A 101 -9.06 -0.18 -14.02
N SER A 102 -10.28 -0.01 -13.53
CA SER A 102 -11.51 0.02 -14.33
C SER A 102 -11.96 1.47 -14.49
N TYR A 103 -12.38 1.83 -15.71
CA TYR A 103 -12.66 3.22 -16.07
C TYR A 103 -14.11 3.44 -16.48
N GLU A 104 -14.62 4.63 -16.19
CA GLU A 104 -15.91 5.14 -16.65
C GLU A 104 -15.70 6.45 -17.42
N ARG A 105 -16.45 6.66 -18.51
CA ARG A 105 -16.36 7.89 -19.32
C ARG A 105 -17.39 8.90 -18.81
N GLY A 106 -16.93 10.09 -18.42
CA GLY A 106 -17.79 11.18 -17.97
C GLY A 106 -18.48 11.94 -19.13
N PRO A 107 -19.46 12.81 -18.80
CA PRO A 107 -20.15 13.64 -19.79
C PRO A 107 -19.24 14.68 -20.46
N ASP A 108 -18.09 14.98 -19.85
CA ASP A 108 -17.01 15.79 -20.42
C ASP A 108 -16.12 15.03 -21.43
N GLY A 109 -16.36 13.73 -21.62
CA GLY A 109 -15.60 12.86 -22.52
C GLY A 109 -14.28 12.34 -21.95
N GLN A 110 -13.94 12.67 -20.70
CA GLN A 110 -12.76 12.14 -20.01
C GLN A 110 -13.06 10.79 -19.37
N THR A 111 -12.02 10.01 -19.06
CA THR A 111 -12.15 8.71 -18.38
C THR A 111 -11.63 8.80 -16.95
N TYR A 112 -12.42 8.29 -16.02
CA TYR A 112 -12.16 8.31 -14.58
C TYR A 112 -12.07 6.88 -14.06
N ALA A 113 -11.10 6.59 -13.19
CA ALA A 113 -11.00 5.31 -12.52
C ALA A 113 -12.12 5.18 -11.49
N VAL A 114 -12.91 4.13 -11.61
CA VAL A 114 -14.05 3.87 -10.70
C VAL A 114 -13.87 2.58 -9.91
N GLY A 115 -12.79 1.84 -10.19
CA GLY A 115 -12.35 0.70 -9.40
C GLY A 115 -10.91 0.38 -9.74
N GLY A 116 -10.25 -0.32 -8.82
CA GLY A 116 -8.90 -0.82 -9.02
C GLY A 116 -8.69 -2.16 -8.33
N GLU A 117 -7.60 -2.82 -8.71
CA GLU A 117 -7.10 -4.01 -8.02
C GLU A 117 -5.56 -4.10 -8.09
N VAL A 118 -4.96 -4.58 -7.00
CA VAL A 118 -3.52 -4.91 -6.92
C VAL A 118 -3.36 -6.40 -6.68
N SER A 119 -2.62 -7.09 -7.56
CA SER A 119 -2.32 -8.51 -7.33
C SER A 119 -1.24 -8.67 -6.27
N ILE A 120 -1.40 -9.59 -5.32
CA ILE A 120 -0.40 -9.88 -4.30
C ILE A 120 -0.04 -11.36 -4.27
N ASP A 121 1.26 -11.65 -4.15
CA ASP A 121 1.77 -13.01 -4.07
C ASP A 121 1.60 -13.58 -2.66
N MET A 122 0.69 -14.55 -2.55
CA MET A 122 0.36 -15.26 -1.31
C MET A 122 1.01 -16.65 -1.22
N SER A 123 2.08 -16.92 -1.97
CA SER A 123 2.83 -18.17 -1.84
C SER A 123 3.84 -18.11 -0.68
N ALA A 124 4.02 -19.24 0.01
CA ALA A 124 5.14 -19.42 0.92
C ALA A 124 6.46 -19.52 0.14
N ILE A 125 7.58 -19.15 0.78
CA ILE A 125 8.92 -19.31 0.21
C ILE A 125 9.43 -20.72 0.59
N PRO A 126 9.60 -21.64 -0.37
CA PRO A 126 9.96 -23.02 -0.07
C PRO A 126 11.33 -23.12 0.62
N GLY A 127 11.40 -23.91 1.69
CA GLY A 127 12.66 -24.17 2.41
C GLY A 127 13.16 -23.00 3.27
N ASP A 128 12.43 -21.89 3.34
CA ASP A 128 12.79 -20.73 4.15
C ASP A 128 11.56 -20.19 4.92
N PRO A 129 11.30 -20.71 6.13
CA PRO A 129 10.16 -20.26 6.91
C PRO A 129 10.39 -18.86 7.50
N GLU A 130 11.63 -18.40 7.67
CA GLU A 130 11.93 -17.03 8.12
C GLU A 130 11.55 -16.02 7.04
N ALA A 131 11.95 -16.25 5.79
CA ALA A 131 11.55 -15.42 4.66
C ALA A 131 10.04 -15.50 4.42
N THR A 132 9.42 -16.68 4.61
CA THR A 132 7.96 -16.82 4.55
C THR A 132 7.26 -15.97 5.61
N LEU A 133 7.76 -15.95 6.84
CA LEU A 133 7.21 -15.11 7.91
C LEU A 133 7.30 -13.63 7.57
N GLN A 134 8.45 -13.17 7.05
CA GLN A 134 8.64 -11.77 6.62
C GLN A 134 7.70 -11.41 5.46
N LYS A 135 7.63 -12.26 4.43
CA LYS A 135 6.69 -12.09 3.30
C LYS A 135 5.25 -12.01 3.79
N ALA A 136 4.82 -12.93 4.65
CA ALA A 136 3.48 -12.95 5.20
C ALA A 136 3.14 -11.67 5.99
N GLN A 137 4.10 -11.13 6.75
CA GLN A 137 3.92 -9.86 7.45
C GLN A 137 3.78 -8.69 6.47
N GLN A 138 4.62 -8.65 5.42
CA GLN A 138 4.54 -7.62 4.38
C GLN A 138 3.19 -7.67 3.65
N VAL A 139 2.75 -8.87 3.25
CA VAL A 139 1.46 -9.08 2.57
C VAL A 139 0.30 -8.64 3.47
N ARG A 140 0.35 -8.95 4.77
CA ARG A 140 -0.67 -8.48 5.73
C ARG A 140 -0.67 -6.96 5.84
N ALA A 141 0.50 -6.33 5.92
CA ALA A 141 0.63 -4.88 5.98
C ALA A 141 0.07 -4.22 4.71
N ALA A 142 0.37 -4.78 3.54
CA ALA A 142 -0.13 -4.32 2.25
C ALA A 142 -1.66 -4.36 2.18
N ALA A 143 -2.26 -5.47 2.61
CA ALA A 143 -3.71 -5.63 2.62
C ALA A 143 -4.42 -4.66 3.59
N LEU A 144 -3.75 -4.22 4.66
CA LEU A 144 -4.30 -3.28 5.63
C LEU A 144 -3.82 -1.84 5.42
N ALA A 145 -3.13 -1.55 4.30
CA ALA A 145 -2.47 -0.27 4.08
C ALA A 145 -3.43 0.91 3.82
N PRO A 146 -4.52 0.76 3.03
CA PRO A 146 -5.50 1.84 2.88
C PRO A 146 -6.18 2.15 4.21
N ALA A 147 -6.59 3.41 4.40
CA ALA A 147 -7.31 3.84 5.60
C ALA A 147 -8.64 3.09 5.80
N GLU A 148 -9.30 2.74 4.69
CA GLU A 148 -10.52 1.94 4.65
C GLU A 148 -10.29 0.69 3.80
N PRO A 149 -9.78 -0.41 4.40
CA PRO A 149 -9.57 -1.66 3.68
C PRO A 149 -10.92 -2.30 3.33
N SER A 150 -11.02 -2.90 2.13
CA SER A 150 -12.23 -3.60 1.71
C SER A 150 -12.36 -4.95 2.43
N SER A 151 -13.54 -5.57 2.30
CA SER A 151 -13.77 -6.92 2.82
C SER A 151 -12.84 -7.97 2.20
N GLN A 152 -12.37 -7.74 0.97
CA GLN A 152 -11.43 -8.61 0.28
C GLN A 152 -10.02 -8.48 0.87
N ASP A 153 -9.59 -7.26 1.15
CA ASP A 153 -8.27 -7.00 1.72
C ASP A 153 -8.17 -7.57 3.13
N MET A 154 -9.23 -7.44 3.93
CA MET A 154 -9.30 -8.10 5.23
C MET A 154 -9.15 -9.63 5.14
N LYS A 155 -9.73 -10.28 4.12
CA LYS A 155 -9.56 -11.73 3.90
C LYS A 155 -8.11 -12.07 3.53
N VAL A 156 -7.46 -11.25 2.71
CA VAL A 156 -6.03 -11.41 2.38
C VAL A 156 -5.18 -11.25 3.64
N ALA A 157 -5.45 -10.24 4.47
CA ALA A 157 -4.76 -10.00 5.72
C ALA A 157 -4.88 -11.20 6.69
N GLN A 158 -6.07 -11.78 6.81
CA GLN A 158 -6.32 -12.96 7.64
C GLN A 158 -5.55 -14.20 7.13
N ARG A 159 -5.54 -14.43 5.82
CA ARG A 159 -4.75 -15.52 5.22
C ARG A 159 -3.25 -15.32 5.41
N ALA A 160 -2.77 -14.10 5.25
CA ALA A 160 -1.37 -13.75 5.52
C ALA A 160 -1.02 -13.93 7.00
N GLN A 161 -1.94 -13.66 7.92
CA GLN A 161 -1.77 -13.96 9.34
C GLN A 161 -1.68 -15.46 9.61
N ALA A 162 -2.49 -16.30 8.94
CA ALA A 162 -2.40 -17.75 9.05
C ALA A 162 -1.04 -18.27 8.55
N MET A 163 -0.59 -17.81 7.38
CA MET A 163 0.73 -18.13 6.84
C MET A 163 1.87 -17.72 7.80
N ALA A 164 1.77 -16.55 8.42
CA ALA A 164 2.74 -16.12 9.44
C ALA A 164 2.70 -16.98 10.72
N ALA A 165 1.56 -17.60 11.05
CA ALA A 165 1.48 -18.52 12.19
C ALA A 165 2.12 -19.87 11.85
N GLU A 166 1.83 -20.41 10.66
CA GLU A 166 2.42 -21.64 10.13
C GLU A 166 3.95 -21.53 10.05
N ALA A 167 4.46 -20.43 9.49
CA ALA A 167 5.90 -20.18 9.38
C ALA A 167 6.60 -20.14 10.76
N ARG A 168 5.94 -19.60 11.80
CA ARG A 168 6.51 -19.59 13.16
C ARG A 168 6.60 -20.98 13.77
N ILE A 169 5.63 -21.84 13.48
CA ILE A 169 5.66 -23.24 13.93
C ILE A 169 6.83 -23.96 13.26
N GLU A 170 7.00 -23.75 11.96
CA GLU A 170 8.12 -24.35 11.20
C GLU A 170 9.49 -23.89 11.70
N ILE A 171 9.67 -22.59 11.99
CA ILE A 171 10.91 -22.06 12.59
C ILE A 171 11.21 -22.75 13.93
N ALA A 172 10.19 -23.00 14.76
CA ALA A 172 10.36 -23.65 16.05
C ALA A 172 10.75 -25.13 15.90
N ASN A 173 10.19 -25.83 14.90
CA ASN A 173 10.52 -27.22 14.60
C ASN A 173 11.97 -27.34 14.10
N GLN A 174 12.36 -26.52 13.11
CA GLN A 174 13.73 -26.51 12.57
C GLN A 174 14.77 -26.26 13.65
N ARG A 175 14.51 -25.29 14.55
CA ARG A 175 15.40 -25.03 15.69
C ARG A 175 15.53 -26.23 16.63
N SER A 176 14.48 -27.00 16.81
CA SER A 176 14.51 -28.19 17.68
C SER A 176 15.29 -29.33 17.03
N GLU A 177 15.13 -29.53 15.73
CA GLU A 177 15.87 -30.51 14.91
C GLU A 177 17.37 -30.17 14.81
N ASP A 178 17.71 -28.89 14.68
CA ASP A 178 19.10 -28.43 14.71
C ASP A 178 19.76 -28.73 16.06
N LEU A 179 19.05 -28.50 17.16
CA LEU A 179 19.58 -28.80 18.50
C LEU A 179 19.75 -30.31 18.73
N SER A 180 18.82 -31.15 18.25
CA SER A 180 18.96 -32.61 18.37
C SER A 180 20.09 -33.15 17.50
N SER A 181 20.24 -32.67 16.27
CA SER A 181 21.32 -33.11 15.37
C SER A 181 22.71 -32.70 15.87
N VAL A 182 22.84 -31.52 16.48
CA VAL A 182 24.09 -31.09 17.14
C VAL A 182 24.41 -31.98 18.35
N ALA A 183 23.41 -32.32 19.17
CA ALA A 183 23.61 -33.21 20.32
C ALA A 183 24.07 -34.62 19.90
N GLU A 184 23.44 -35.21 18.88
CA GLU A 184 23.82 -36.52 18.33
C GLU A 184 25.23 -36.53 17.70
N GLY A 185 25.63 -35.42 17.05
CA GLY A 185 26.97 -35.27 16.52
C GLY A 185 28.06 -35.20 17.59
N MET A 186 27.73 -34.61 18.75
CA MET A 186 28.65 -34.49 19.89
C MET A 186 28.86 -35.82 20.61
N GLU A 187 27.82 -36.66 20.75
CA GLU A 187 27.96 -37.99 21.35
C GLU A 187 28.83 -38.93 20.51
N LYS A 188 28.69 -38.91 19.19
CA LYS A 188 29.50 -39.75 18.28
C LYS A 188 30.98 -39.38 18.25
N ASN A 189 31.35 -38.14 18.59
CA ASN A 189 32.74 -37.70 18.58
C ASN A 189 33.46 -37.94 19.93
N SER A 190 32.73 -38.38 20.96
CA SER A 190 33.28 -38.69 22.29
C SER A 190 33.57 -40.18 22.53
N SER A 191 33.18 -41.06 21.60
CA SER A 191 33.29 -42.53 21.76
C SER A 191 34.55 -43.15 21.12
N SER A 192 35.65 -42.39 21.04
CA SER A 192 36.95 -42.90 20.56
C SER A 192 38.11 -42.65 21.53
N ASP A 193 37.88 -42.80 22.84
CA ASP A 193 38.93 -43.14 23.79
C ASP A 193 38.37 -43.97 24.96
N ASP A 194 39.02 -45.12 25.16
CA ASP A 194 39.04 -45.99 26.33
C ASP A 194 37.92 -47.03 26.58
N ALA A 195 38.38 -48.25 26.86
CA ALA A 195 37.63 -49.50 26.89
C ALA A 195 37.39 -49.99 28.33
N SER A 196 36.21 -50.59 28.59
CA SER A 196 35.98 -51.87 29.32
C SER A 196 34.72 -51.87 30.21
N GLY A 197 33.85 -52.86 30.01
CA GLY A 197 33.02 -53.46 31.09
C GLY A 197 31.50 -53.43 30.91
N PRO A 198 30.75 -54.49 31.29
CA PRO A 198 29.48 -54.88 30.64
C PRO A 198 28.19 -54.50 31.38
N GLU A 199 27.10 -54.60 30.60
CA GLU A 199 25.65 -54.70 30.88
C GLU A 199 25.11 -54.51 32.32
N GLU A 200 24.13 -53.61 32.44
CA GLU A 200 22.91 -53.89 33.20
C GLU A 200 21.66 -53.51 32.40
N THR A 201 20.71 -54.43 32.43
CA THR A 201 19.35 -54.31 31.92
C THR A 201 18.48 -53.71 33.00
N VAL A 202 17.62 -52.73 32.68
CA VAL A 202 16.31 -52.57 33.34
C VAL A 202 15.35 -51.79 32.46
N SER A 203 14.18 -52.40 32.29
CA SER A 203 12.99 -51.92 31.60
C SER A 203 12.19 -50.94 32.47
N ASP A 204 11.78 -49.80 31.92
CA ASP A 204 10.62 -49.00 32.38
C ASP A 204 10.25 -48.04 31.20
N ARG A 205 9.23 -48.31 30.37
CA ARG A 205 7.78 -48.07 30.54
C ARG A 205 7.33 -46.70 30.02
N SER A 206 6.27 -46.79 29.21
CA SER A 206 5.31 -45.74 28.84
C SER A 206 5.74 -44.75 27.75
N GLU A 207 5.75 -45.22 26.51
CA GLU A 207 5.45 -44.36 25.35
C GLU A 207 3.92 -44.27 25.18
N ASN A 208 3.36 -43.20 25.71
CA ASN A 208 2.03 -42.73 25.36
C ASN A 208 2.14 -42.02 24.00
N SER A 209 1.90 -42.76 22.92
CA SER A 209 1.79 -42.23 21.56
C SER A 209 0.64 -41.24 21.47
N GLN A 210 0.92 -39.97 21.77
CA GLN A 210 0.06 -38.87 21.34
C GLN A 210 0.30 -38.71 19.84
N GLN A 211 -0.66 -39.24 19.11
CA GLN A 211 -0.96 -38.94 17.72
C GLN A 211 -0.64 -37.46 17.43
N ALA A 212 0.44 -37.22 16.68
CA ALA A 212 0.68 -35.91 16.09
C ALA A 212 -0.55 -35.56 15.22
N PRO A 213 -1.18 -34.38 15.39
CA PRO A 213 -2.17 -33.95 14.42
C PRO A 213 -1.45 -33.73 13.10
N SER A 214 -1.79 -34.54 12.10
CA SER A 214 -1.35 -34.37 10.72
C SER A 214 -1.52 -32.91 10.30
N PRO A 215 -0.55 -32.28 9.62
CA PRO A 215 -0.77 -30.97 9.04
C PRO A 215 -1.93 -31.11 8.05
N SER A 216 -3.06 -30.49 8.40
CA SER A 216 -4.16 -30.25 7.47
C SER A 216 -3.54 -29.58 6.26
N GLN A 217 -3.46 -30.31 5.15
CA GLN A 217 -3.14 -29.73 3.86
C GLN A 217 -4.33 -28.84 3.48
N ASN A 218 -4.36 -27.66 4.09
CA ASN A 218 -5.13 -26.56 3.55
C ASN A 218 -4.47 -26.28 2.21
N ASN A 219 -5.20 -26.58 1.14
CA ASN A 219 -4.86 -26.17 -0.22
C ASN A 219 -4.59 -24.67 -0.21
N ILE A 220 -3.32 -24.29 -0.03
CA ILE A 220 -2.81 -22.97 -0.34
C ILE A 220 -2.84 -22.94 -1.86
N THR A 221 -3.94 -22.44 -2.41
CA THR A 221 -4.05 -22.15 -3.82
C THR A 221 -2.87 -21.25 -4.19
N SER A 222 -1.85 -21.84 -4.80
CA SER A 222 -0.74 -21.12 -5.43
C SER A 222 -1.33 -20.19 -6.48
N GLY A 223 -1.50 -18.93 -6.12
CA GLY A 223 -2.16 -17.97 -6.97
C GLY A 223 -2.03 -16.56 -6.41
N PHE A 224 -1.79 -15.62 -7.32
CA PHE A 224 -1.95 -14.21 -7.02
C PHE A 224 -3.36 -13.98 -6.51
N THR A 225 -3.47 -13.41 -5.31
CA THR A 225 -4.76 -12.97 -4.79
C THR A 225 -4.91 -11.50 -5.09
N ARG A 226 -6.13 -11.09 -5.46
CA ARG A 226 -6.41 -9.69 -5.75
C ARG A 226 -6.69 -8.95 -4.46
N LEU A 227 -6.07 -7.80 -4.30
CA LEU A 227 -6.47 -6.74 -3.38
C LEU A 227 -7.46 -5.85 -4.13
N THR A 228 -8.51 -5.46 -3.41
CA THR A 228 -9.55 -4.52 -3.81
C THR A 228 -10.54 -4.99 -4.89
N THR A 229 -11.83 -4.75 -4.63
CA THR A 229 -12.87 -4.54 -5.65
C THR A 229 -13.96 -3.64 -5.05
N TYR A 230 -14.03 -2.42 -5.59
CA TYR A 230 -15.06 -1.37 -5.47
C TYR A 230 -15.22 -0.60 -4.14
N VAL A 231 -15.46 0.71 -4.28
CA VAL A 231 -15.95 1.68 -3.29
C VAL A 231 -17.39 2.04 -3.65
#